data_AF-X1M1Y2-F1
#
_entry.id   AF-X1M1Y2-F1
#
_cell.length_a   1.000
_cell.length_b   1.000
_cell.length_c   1.000
_cell.angle_alpha   90.00
_cell.angle_beta   90.00
_cell.angle_gamma   90.00
#
_symmetry.space_group_name_H-M   'P 1'
#
loop_
_entity.id
_entity.type
_entity.pdbx_description
1 polymer ?
#
loop_
_entity_poly.entity_id
_entity_poly.type
_entity_poly.pdbx_seq_one_letter_code
_entity_poly.pdbx_strand_id
1 'polypeptide(L)'
;MELEVWPNFVRIAKQQNIPVVVVNGRITERSFSGYKKIKPIAEKIFGRVSLILAQTEEYARRFRQVGAAEEKVIVTSSLKYDTAQTEDQVEGADTLAAELGIKDEKLWVAGGTGNDEEKILLDVYQSLKQQNRFKDLRLAIVPRKPERFDEVAELIKQTGFELIRYSHVKNQATRKSRIENRESRIQSVILGDTMGDLRKFYSLATIIFVGRSLVPMGGSDM
;
A
#
# COMPACT_ATOMS: atom_id res chain seq x y z
N MET A 1 -6.02 8.21 10.92
CA MET A 1 -6.62 8.39 12.26
C MET A 1 -5.51 8.18 13.27
N GLU A 2 -4.94 9.27 13.77
CA GLU A 2 -3.88 9.25 14.78
C GLU A 2 -4.51 9.11 16.16
N LEU A 3 -3.85 8.40 17.07
CA LEU A 3 -4.38 8.12 18.40
C LEU A 3 -3.89 9.15 19.40
N GLU A 4 -4.70 10.17 19.63
CA GLU A 4 -4.38 11.19 20.62
C GLU A 4 -5.42 11.22 21.73
N VAL A 5 -5.03 10.71 22.91
CA VAL A 5 -5.84 10.82 24.13
C VAL A 5 -5.29 11.95 24.98
N TRP A 6 -5.84 13.15 24.78
CA TRP A 6 -5.39 14.38 25.44
C TRP A 6 -5.92 14.46 26.89
N PRO A 7 -5.05 14.51 27.93
CA PRO A 7 -5.48 14.44 29.33
C PRO A 7 -6.48 15.54 29.73
N ASN A 8 -6.24 16.78 29.28
CA ASN A 8 -7.12 17.90 29.56
C ASN A 8 -8.46 17.79 28.82
N PHE A 9 -8.44 17.35 27.57
CA PHE A 9 -9.64 17.14 26.78
C PHE A 9 -10.56 16.12 27.45
N VAL A 10 -10.04 14.93 27.78
CA VAL A 10 -10.82 13.86 28.41
C VAL A 10 -11.33 14.28 29.79
N ARG A 11 -10.52 15.05 30.55
CA ARG A 11 -10.93 15.60 31.84
C ARG A 11 -12.11 16.57 31.70
N ILE A 12 -12.02 17.54 30.79
CA ILE A 12 -13.04 18.57 30.60
C ILE A 12 -14.32 17.96 30.02
N ALA A 13 -14.21 17.06 29.03
CA ALA A 13 -15.34 16.33 28.48
C ALA A 13 -16.10 15.57 29.58
N LYS A 14 -15.36 14.87 30.47
CA LYS A 14 -15.97 14.18 31.61
C LYS A 14 -16.68 15.14 32.58
N GLN A 15 -16.10 16.30 32.86
CA GLN A 15 -16.71 17.34 33.71
C GLN A 15 -18.01 17.89 33.12
N GLN A 16 -18.11 17.93 31.79
CA GLN A 16 -19.31 18.34 31.07
C GLN A 16 -20.28 17.20 30.75
N ASN A 17 -20.03 15.99 31.28
CA ASN A 17 -20.81 14.77 30.99
C ASN A 17 -20.85 14.40 29.48
N ILE A 18 -19.84 14.80 28.73
CA ILE A 18 -19.70 14.45 27.31
C ILE A 18 -18.91 13.12 27.21
N PRO A 19 -19.48 12.07 26.61
CA PRO A 19 -18.78 10.80 26.44
C PRO A 19 -17.65 10.92 25.41
N VAL A 20 -16.49 10.34 25.73
CA VAL A 20 -15.33 10.28 24.82
C VAL A 20 -15.15 8.84 24.34
N VAL A 21 -15.07 8.65 23.03
CA VAL A 21 -14.83 7.34 22.41
C VAL A 21 -13.51 7.34 21.65
N VAL A 22 -12.67 6.34 21.89
CA VAL A 22 -11.46 6.10 21.10
C VAL A 22 -11.80 5.08 20.03
N VAL A 23 -11.70 5.49 18.77
CA VAL A 23 -12.00 4.65 17.61
C VAL A 23 -10.69 4.17 16.96
N ASN A 24 -10.65 2.92 16.48
CA ASN A 24 -9.49 2.32 15.82
C ASN A 24 -8.22 2.36 16.72
N GLY A 25 -8.40 2.04 18.00
CA GLY A 25 -7.44 2.19 19.08
C GLY A 25 -6.16 1.33 18.96
N ARG A 26 -5.01 1.94 19.22
CA ARG A 26 -3.65 1.36 19.27
C ARG A 26 -2.83 1.97 20.41
N ILE A 27 -2.12 1.14 21.18
CA ILE A 27 -1.03 1.59 22.07
C ILE A 27 0.19 0.76 21.71
N THR A 28 1.23 1.39 21.16
CA THR A 28 2.50 0.70 20.87
C THR A 28 3.21 0.28 22.16
N GLU A 29 4.12 -0.68 22.09
CA GLU A 29 4.89 -1.11 23.27
C GLU A 29 5.67 0.05 23.92
N ARG A 30 6.19 0.96 23.11
CA ARG A 30 6.88 2.17 23.58
C ARG A 30 5.95 3.08 24.39
N SER A 31 4.77 3.41 23.86
CA SER A 31 3.80 4.25 24.56
C SER A 31 3.28 3.56 25.82
N PHE A 32 3.03 2.25 25.74
CA PHE A 32 2.59 1.43 26.86
C PHE A 32 3.59 1.44 28.02
N SER A 33 4.87 1.22 27.71
CA SER A 33 5.96 1.31 28.68
C SER A 33 6.05 2.70 29.32
N GLY A 34 5.78 3.77 28.54
CA GLY A 34 5.65 5.12 29.05
C GLY A 34 4.51 5.26 30.05
N TYR A 35 3.30 4.82 29.69
CA TYR A 35 2.12 4.89 30.57
C TYR A 35 2.27 4.06 31.85
N LYS A 36 2.95 2.91 31.79
CA LYS A 36 3.27 2.11 32.99
C LYS A 36 4.08 2.90 34.02
N LYS A 37 5.01 3.76 33.59
CA LYS A 37 5.82 4.59 34.50
C LYS A 37 5.01 5.68 35.19
N ILE A 38 3.93 6.14 34.56
CA ILE A 38 3.02 7.17 35.08
C ILE A 38 1.62 6.60 35.35
N LYS A 39 1.55 5.35 35.85
CA LYS A 39 0.30 4.58 36.00
C LYS A 39 -0.86 5.36 36.65
N PRO A 40 -0.68 6.08 37.79
CA PRO A 40 -1.79 6.83 38.40
C PRO A 40 -2.36 7.94 37.52
N ILE A 41 -1.53 8.53 36.65
CA ILE A 41 -1.96 9.56 35.69
C ILE A 41 -2.66 8.88 34.51
N ALA A 42 -2.10 7.79 33.99
CA ALA A 42 -2.69 7.01 32.91
C ALA A 42 -4.10 6.50 33.31
N GLU A 43 -4.26 5.94 34.50
CA GLU A 43 -5.55 5.46 35.00
C GLU A 43 -6.61 6.57 35.06
N LYS A 44 -6.22 7.78 35.48
CA LYS A 44 -7.11 8.95 35.48
C LYS A 44 -7.50 9.40 34.07
N ILE A 45 -6.64 9.19 33.08
CA ILE A 45 -6.91 9.57 31.69
C ILE A 45 -7.81 8.51 31.04
N PHE A 46 -7.36 7.25 31.02
CA PHE A 46 -8.04 6.17 30.32
C PHE A 46 -9.32 5.72 31.03
N GLY A 47 -9.39 5.82 32.37
CA GLY A 47 -10.60 5.52 33.13
C GLY A 47 -11.76 6.48 32.88
N ARG A 48 -11.48 7.66 32.30
CA ARG A 48 -12.50 8.65 31.89
C ARG A 48 -13.03 8.44 30.47
N VAL A 49 -12.37 7.59 29.67
CA VAL A 49 -12.85 7.25 28.32
C VAL A 49 -14.10 6.37 28.45
N SER A 50 -15.13 6.68 27.68
CA SER A 50 -16.42 6.00 27.74
C SER A 50 -16.43 4.68 26.97
N LEU A 51 -15.68 4.60 25.86
CA LEU A 51 -15.57 3.41 25.03
C LEU A 51 -14.25 3.44 24.23
N ILE A 52 -13.62 2.28 24.08
CA ILE A 52 -12.40 2.08 23.29
C ILE A 52 -12.64 0.94 22.32
N LEU A 53 -12.55 1.24 21.03
CA LEU A 53 -12.64 0.28 19.93
C LEU A 53 -11.22 -0.04 19.46
N ALA A 54 -10.57 -1.01 20.08
CA ALA A 54 -9.19 -1.39 19.84
C ALA A 54 -9.05 -2.26 18.58
N GLN A 55 -7.91 -2.15 17.88
CA GLN A 55 -7.69 -2.90 16.64
C GLN A 55 -7.33 -4.36 16.83
N THR A 56 -6.69 -4.70 17.95
CA THR A 56 -6.24 -6.06 18.24
C THR A 56 -6.41 -6.35 19.73
N GLU A 57 -6.44 -7.62 20.09
CA GLU A 57 -6.47 -8.03 21.49
C GLU A 57 -5.23 -7.55 22.27
N GLU A 58 -4.07 -7.45 21.61
CA GLU A 58 -2.87 -6.88 22.22
C GLU A 58 -3.07 -5.42 22.63
N TYR A 59 -3.67 -4.61 21.75
CA TYR A 59 -3.98 -3.22 22.07
C TYR A 59 -5.07 -3.10 23.14
N ALA A 60 -6.11 -3.94 23.08
CA ALA A 60 -7.14 -3.99 24.12
C ALA A 60 -6.55 -4.28 25.50
N ARG A 61 -5.69 -5.31 25.60
CA ARG A 61 -4.95 -5.63 26.85
C ARG A 61 -4.12 -4.46 27.35
N ARG A 62 -3.43 -3.74 26.46
CA ARG A 62 -2.66 -2.55 26.85
C ARG A 62 -3.56 -1.45 27.39
N PHE A 63 -4.71 -1.15 26.76
CA PHE A 63 -5.68 -0.17 27.24
C PHE A 63 -6.20 -0.51 28.65
N ARG A 64 -6.57 -1.77 28.89
CA ARG A 64 -7.01 -2.25 30.20
C ARG A 64 -5.92 -2.07 31.26
N GLN A 65 -4.68 -2.45 30.94
CA GLN A 65 -3.55 -2.32 31.86
C GLN A 65 -3.15 -0.87 32.18
N VAL A 66 -3.49 0.10 31.33
CA VAL A 66 -3.27 1.54 31.60
C VAL A 66 -4.47 2.22 32.27
N GLY A 67 -5.53 1.45 32.59
CA GLY A 67 -6.66 1.89 33.42
C GLY A 67 -7.96 2.16 32.70
N ALA A 68 -8.12 1.73 31.44
CA ALA A 68 -9.45 1.64 30.85
C ALA A 68 -10.25 0.50 31.50
N ALA A 69 -11.55 0.72 31.73
CA ALA A 69 -12.40 -0.31 32.33
C ALA A 69 -12.66 -1.45 31.32
N GLU A 70 -12.64 -2.70 31.80
CA GLU A 70 -12.72 -3.92 30.98
C GLU A 70 -13.92 -3.90 30.04
N GLU A 71 -15.08 -3.55 30.58
CA GLU A 71 -16.37 -3.50 29.89
C GLU A 71 -16.46 -2.40 28.82
N LYS A 72 -15.49 -1.47 28.80
CA LYS A 72 -15.43 -0.35 27.85
C LYS A 72 -14.40 -0.58 26.74
N VAL A 73 -13.74 -1.73 26.70
CA VAL A 73 -12.72 -2.04 25.69
C VAL A 73 -13.19 -3.18 24.80
N ILE A 74 -13.52 -2.85 23.55
CA ILE A 74 -14.01 -3.79 22.53
C ILE A 74 -12.97 -3.89 21.41
N VAL A 75 -12.73 -5.10 20.91
CA VAL A 75 -11.89 -5.31 19.73
C VAL A 75 -12.75 -5.25 18.46
N THR A 76 -12.44 -4.33 17.55
CA THR A 76 -13.20 -4.11 16.31
C THR A 76 -12.39 -4.35 15.05
N SER A 77 -11.17 -4.88 15.16
CA SER A 77 -10.21 -4.91 14.05
C SER A 77 -9.83 -3.50 13.56
N SER A 78 -9.04 -3.41 12.49
CA SER A 78 -8.62 -2.12 11.95
C SER A 78 -9.60 -1.58 10.92
N LEU A 79 -10.11 -0.37 11.15
CA LEU A 79 -11.01 0.32 10.20
C LEU A 79 -10.39 0.58 8.82
N LYS A 80 -9.06 0.40 8.68
CA LYS A 80 -8.38 0.52 7.38
C LYS A 80 -8.87 -0.51 6.35
N TYR A 81 -9.51 -1.58 6.82
CA TYR A 81 -10.07 -2.62 5.96
C TYR A 81 -11.50 -2.31 5.55
N ASP A 82 -12.22 -1.44 6.25
CA ASP A 82 -13.63 -1.15 5.99
C ASP A 82 -13.83 -0.38 4.68
N THR A 83 -12.80 0.32 4.21
CA THR A 83 -12.77 0.99 2.91
C THR A 83 -12.24 0.09 1.79
N ALA A 84 -11.88 -1.17 2.07
CA ALA A 84 -11.41 -2.08 1.05
C ALA A 84 -12.59 -2.48 0.16
N GLN A 85 -12.65 -1.88 -1.03
CA GLN A 85 -13.56 -2.30 -2.08
C GLN A 85 -12.91 -3.46 -2.83
N THR A 86 -13.53 -4.64 -2.80
CA THR A 86 -13.23 -5.73 -3.73
C THR A 86 -14.13 -5.54 -4.95
N GLU A 87 -13.79 -4.60 -5.82
CA GLU A 87 -14.44 -4.50 -7.12
C GLU A 87 -13.75 -5.46 -8.09
N ASP A 88 -14.53 -6.35 -8.71
CA ASP A 88 -14.02 -7.29 -9.72
C ASP A 88 -13.53 -6.54 -10.98
N GLN A 89 -13.97 -5.30 -11.17
CA GLN A 89 -13.61 -4.46 -12.32
C GLN A 89 -13.25 -3.04 -11.87
N VAL A 90 -12.05 -2.61 -12.24
CA VAL A 90 -11.60 -1.22 -12.05
C VAL A 90 -11.87 -0.44 -13.33
N GLU A 91 -12.58 0.69 -13.22
CA GLU A 91 -12.88 1.55 -14.37
C GLU A 91 -11.60 1.90 -15.16
N GLY A 92 -11.62 1.67 -16.47
CA GLY A 92 -10.50 1.94 -17.38
C GLY A 92 -9.37 0.91 -17.36
N ALA A 93 -9.50 -0.21 -16.63
CA ALA A 93 -8.53 -1.31 -16.68
C ALA A 93 -8.46 -1.95 -18.08
N ASP A 94 -9.60 -2.20 -18.73
CA ASP A 94 -9.65 -2.76 -20.09
C ASP A 94 -9.02 -1.82 -21.13
N THR A 95 -9.24 -0.52 -20.99
CA THR A 95 -8.60 0.50 -21.82
C THR A 95 -7.09 0.47 -21.64
N LEU A 96 -6.61 0.43 -20.39
CA LEU A 96 -5.18 0.34 -20.07
C LEU A 96 -4.56 -0.95 -20.63
N ALA A 97 -5.27 -2.09 -20.53
CA ALA A 97 -4.84 -3.36 -21.11
C ALA A 97 -4.70 -3.26 -22.64
N ALA A 98 -5.68 -2.67 -23.32
CA ALA A 98 -5.64 -2.45 -24.77
C ALA A 98 -4.49 -1.53 -25.19
N GLU A 99 -4.27 -0.42 -24.49
CA GLU A 99 -3.18 0.54 -24.76
C GLU A 99 -1.79 -0.08 -24.57
N LEU A 100 -1.64 -0.98 -23.60
CA LEU A 100 -0.39 -1.73 -23.34
C LEU A 100 -0.29 -3.04 -24.12
N GLY A 101 -1.32 -3.38 -24.91
CA GLY A 101 -1.44 -4.63 -25.64
C GLY A 101 -1.32 -5.87 -24.76
N ILE A 102 -1.80 -5.79 -23.51
CA ILE A 102 -1.89 -6.91 -22.56
C ILE A 102 -3.10 -7.75 -22.96
N LYS A 103 -2.86 -9.04 -23.24
CA LYS A 103 -3.89 -10.01 -23.57
C LYS A 103 -3.87 -11.13 -22.53
N ASP A 104 -3.55 -12.35 -22.94
CA ASP A 104 -3.52 -13.54 -22.09
C ASP A 104 -2.17 -13.72 -21.36
N GLU A 105 -1.25 -12.77 -21.51
CA GLU A 105 0.07 -12.82 -20.87
C GLU A 105 -0.02 -12.62 -19.35
N LYS A 106 0.81 -13.36 -18.59
CA LYS A 106 0.94 -13.14 -17.14
C LYS A 106 1.58 -11.79 -16.88
N LEU A 107 0.93 -10.96 -16.08
CA LEU A 107 1.45 -9.65 -15.69
C LEU A 107 1.91 -9.67 -14.24
N TRP A 108 3.20 -9.40 -14.02
CA TRP A 108 3.74 -9.05 -12.71
C TRP A 108 3.77 -7.54 -12.57
N VAL A 109 3.04 -7.01 -11.59
CA VAL A 109 3.03 -5.58 -11.26
C VAL A 109 3.81 -5.34 -9.99
N ALA A 110 4.88 -4.56 -10.08
CA ALA A 110 5.60 -4.00 -8.96
C ALA A 110 5.10 -2.57 -8.72
N GLY A 111 4.21 -2.40 -7.75
CA GLY A 111 3.50 -1.15 -7.51
C GLY A 111 4.01 -0.40 -6.29
N GLY A 112 4.15 0.92 -6.43
CA GLY A 112 4.61 1.79 -5.34
C GLY A 112 6.07 1.54 -4.97
N THR A 113 6.91 1.19 -5.94
CA THR A 113 8.33 0.90 -5.70
C THR A 113 9.07 2.10 -5.12
N GLY A 114 10.01 1.80 -4.22
CA GLY A 114 10.96 2.74 -3.64
C GLY A 114 12.36 2.55 -4.21
N ASN A 115 13.27 3.43 -3.81
CA ASN A 115 14.66 3.43 -4.28
C ASN A 115 15.29 2.04 -4.11
N ASP A 116 16.16 1.68 -5.06
CA ASP A 116 16.89 0.41 -5.14
C ASP A 116 16.05 -0.86 -5.37
N GLU A 117 14.73 -0.82 -5.14
CA GLU A 117 13.86 -1.97 -5.40
C GLU A 117 13.70 -2.26 -6.89
N GLU A 118 13.65 -1.22 -7.72
CA GLU A 118 13.48 -1.39 -9.17
C GLU A 118 14.61 -2.19 -9.78
N LYS A 119 15.85 -2.01 -9.29
CA LYS A 119 17.01 -2.79 -9.73
C LYS A 119 16.87 -4.26 -9.37
N ILE A 120 16.51 -4.55 -8.11
CA ILE A 120 16.30 -5.93 -7.63
C ILE A 120 15.21 -6.62 -8.45
N LEU A 121 14.11 -5.92 -8.73
CA LEU A 121 13.00 -6.44 -9.52
C LEU A 121 13.42 -6.77 -10.97
N LEU A 122 14.22 -5.90 -11.59
CA LEU A 122 14.75 -6.12 -12.94
C LEU A 122 15.71 -7.32 -12.99
N ASP A 123 16.60 -7.47 -12.01
CA ASP A 123 17.53 -8.60 -11.91
C ASP A 123 16.78 -9.94 -11.75
N VAL A 124 15.74 -9.96 -10.92
CA VAL A 124 14.86 -11.12 -10.75
C VAL A 124 14.10 -11.41 -12.04
N TYR A 125 13.54 -10.39 -12.68
CA TYR A 125 12.82 -10.54 -13.94
C TYR A 125 13.70 -11.12 -15.05
N GLN A 126 14.95 -10.64 -15.17
CA GLN A 126 15.93 -11.20 -16.12
C GLN A 126 16.18 -12.69 -15.87
N SER A 127 16.35 -13.08 -14.60
CA SER A 127 16.54 -14.48 -14.22
C SER A 127 15.31 -15.35 -14.52
N LEU A 128 14.10 -14.82 -14.33
CA LEU A 128 12.85 -15.52 -14.64
C LEU A 128 12.68 -15.72 -16.15
N LYS A 129 13.04 -14.72 -16.97
CA LYS A 129 12.92 -14.79 -18.44
C LYS A 129 13.80 -15.87 -19.07
N GLN A 130 14.85 -16.34 -18.39
CA GLN A 130 15.67 -17.48 -18.83
C GLN A 130 14.93 -18.83 -18.71
N GLN A 131 13.84 -18.90 -17.95
CA GLN A 131 13.06 -20.13 -17.75
C GLN A 131 11.90 -20.20 -18.75
N ASN A 132 11.77 -21.35 -19.43
CA ASN A 132 10.75 -21.54 -20.47
C ASN A 132 9.30 -21.28 -19.99
N ARG A 133 9.00 -21.57 -18.72
CA ARG A 133 7.66 -21.39 -18.11
C ARG A 133 7.25 -19.92 -17.87
N PHE A 134 8.19 -18.99 -17.98
CA PHE A 134 7.97 -17.55 -17.80
C PHE A 134 8.26 -16.75 -19.07
N LYS A 135 8.32 -17.41 -20.24
CA LYS A 135 8.51 -16.71 -21.52
C LYS A 135 7.44 -15.66 -21.77
N ASP A 136 6.19 -15.96 -21.37
CA ASP A 136 5.01 -15.10 -21.48
C ASP A 136 4.87 -14.07 -20.34
N LEU A 137 5.75 -14.09 -19.34
CA LEU A 137 5.69 -13.16 -18.21
C LEU A 137 6.04 -11.74 -18.67
N ARG A 138 5.21 -10.76 -18.35
CA ARG A 138 5.48 -9.32 -18.52
C ARG A 138 5.67 -8.66 -17.16
N LEU A 139 6.51 -7.64 -17.11
CA LEU A 139 6.75 -6.83 -15.91
C LEU A 139 6.23 -5.41 -16.12
N ALA A 140 5.44 -4.91 -15.17
CA ALA A 140 5.15 -3.49 -15.02
C ALA A 140 5.73 -2.97 -13.70
N ILE A 141 6.52 -1.90 -13.78
CA ILE A 141 7.05 -1.17 -12.63
C ILE A 141 6.29 0.15 -12.53
N VAL A 142 5.71 0.45 -11.37
CA VAL A 142 4.93 1.67 -11.11
C VAL A 142 5.54 2.39 -9.91
N PRO A 143 6.49 3.34 -10.12
CA PRO A 143 7.17 4.04 -9.03
C PRO A 143 6.21 4.85 -8.16
N ARG A 144 6.47 4.94 -6.86
CA ARG A 144 5.61 5.69 -5.93
C ARG A 144 5.59 7.20 -6.19
N LYS A 145 6.69 7.71 -6.73
CA LYS A 145 7.05 9.14 -6.79
C LYS A 145 7.25 9.59 -8.24
N PRO A 146 6.46 10.54 -8.76
CA PRO A 146 6.60 11.04 -10.13
C PRO A 146 7.99 11.53 -10.48
N GLU A 147 8.69 12.15 -9.53
CA GLU A 147 10.04 12.66 -9.71
C GLU A 147 11.06 11.58 -10.10
N ARG A 148 10.74 10.29 -9.91
CA ARG A 148 11.61 9.16 -10.23
C ARG A 148 11.28 8.47 -11.57
N PHE A 149 10.26 8.92 -12.31
CA PHE A 149 9.87 8.22 -13.54
C PHE A 149 10.98 8.17 -14.58
N ASP A 150 11.72 9.26 -14.76
CA ASP A 150 12.82 9.30 -15.74
C ASP A 150 14.04 8.50 -15.27
N GLU A 151 14.34 8.54 -13.97
CA GLU A 151 15.38 7.72 -13.35
C GLU A 151 15.13 6.23 -13.58
N VAL A 152 13.90 5.77 -13.30
CA VAL A 152 13.52 4.35 -13.46
C VAL A 152 13.45 3.98 -14.95
N ALA A 153 13.00 4.87 -15.82
CA ALA A 153 13.03 4.65 -17.27
C ALA A 153 14.46 4.39 -17.77
N GLU A 154 15.43 5.15 -17.28
CA GLU A 154 16.83 4.98 -17.65
C GLU A 154 17.42 3.68 -17.07
N LEU A 155 17.09 3.35 -15.82
CA LEU A 155 17.48 2.08 -15.21
C LEU A 155 16.97 0.88 -16.02
N ILE A 156 15.72 0.89 -16.48
CA ILE A 156 15.17 -0.17 -17.31
C ILE A 156 15.99 -0.33 -18.60
N LYS A 157 16.30 0.76 -19.30
CA LYS A 157 17.10 0.70 -20.53
C LYS A 157 18.51 0.14 -20.31
N GLN A 158 19.13 0.49 -19.19
CA GLN A 158 20.48 0.02 -18.83
C GLN A 158 20.55 -1.52 -18.66
N THR A 159 19.43 -2.16 -18.32
CA THR A 159 19.35 -3.62 -18.24
C THR A 159 19.21 -4.33 -19.59
N GLY A 160 19.08 -3.56 -20.69
CA GLY A 160 18.92 -4.08 -22.05
C GLY A 160 17.49 -4.47 -22.43
N PHE A 161 16.51 -4.26 -21.55
CA PHE A 161 15.10 -4.42 -21.89
C PHE A 161 14.58 -3.25 -22.71
N GLU A 162 13.68 -3.55 -23.65
CA GLU A 162 12.87 -2.52 -24.28
C GLU A 162 11.93 -1.88 -23.26
N LEU A 163 11.66 -0.57 -23.40
CA LEU A 163 10.83 0.19 -22.47
C LEU A 163 9.52 0.63 -23.14
N ILE A 164 8.40 0.35 -22.47
CA ILE A 164 7.10 0.96 -22.77
C ILE A 164 6.77 1.93 -21.63
N ARG A 165 6.72 3.24 -21.92
CA ARG A 165 6.20 4.23 -20.98
C ARG A 165 4.68 4.35 -21.15
N TYR A 166 3.92 4.09 -20.11
CA TYR A 166 2.46 4.11 -20.19
C TYR A 166 1.94 5.51 -20.60
N SER A 167 2.54 6.58 -20.08
CA SER A 167 2.24 7.97 -20.46
C SER A 167 2.32 8.22 -21.97
N HIS A 168 3.16 7.47 -22.70
CA HIS A 168 3.35 7.62 -24.14
C HIS A 168 2.33 6.84 -24.99
N VAL A 169 1.64 5.86 -24.41
CA VAL A 169 0.64 5.03 -25.11
C VAL A 169 -0.79 5.29 -24.61
N LYS A 170 -0.93 5.95 -23.46
CA LYS A 170 -2.21 6.37 -22.92
C LYS A 170 -2.98 7.24 -23.90
N ASN A 171 -4.27 6.98 -24.05
CA ASN A 171 -5.20 7.58 -25.03
C ASN A 171 -4.82 7.34 -26.51
N GLN A 172 -3.95 6.37 -26.82
CA GLN A 172 -3.56 6.05 -28.20
C GLN A 172 -4.20 4.76 -28.74
N ALA A 173 -5.32 4.31 -28.15
CA ALA A 173 -5.99 3.04 -28.48
C ALA A 173 -6.25 2.76 -29.98
N THR A 174 -6.20 3.78 -30.85
CA THR A 174 -6.38 3.69 -32.31
C THR A 174 -5.10 3.77 -33.14
N ARG A 175 -3.93 4.06 -32.56
CA ARG A 175 -2.65 3.89 -33.25
C ARG A 175 -2.14 2.52 -32.86
N LYS A 176 -2.08 1.59 -33.83
CA LYS A 176 -1.41 0.29 -33.66
C LYS A 176 -0.21 0.46 -32.74
N SER A 177 -0.19 -0.24 -31.60
CA SER A 177 0.95 -0.19 -30.68
C SER A 177 2.22 -0.23 -31.51
N ARG A 178 3.13 0.75 -31.37
CA ARG A 178 4.37 0.82 -32.18
C ARG A 178 5.15 -0.49 -32.21
N ILE A 179 4.90 -1.34 -31.22
CA ILE A 179 5.36 -2.71 -31.15
C ILE A 179 4.30 -3.64 -31.74
N GLU A 180 4.29 -3.79 -33.07
CA GLU A 180 3.37 -4.72 -33.76
C GLU A 180 3.68 -6.18 -33.44
N ASN A 181 4.96 -6.51 -33.18
CA ASN A 181 5.41 -7.87 -32.87
C ASN A 181 5.09 -8.27 -31.42
N ARG A 182 4.36 -9.38 -31.25
CA ARG A 182 4.03 -9.96 -29.93
C ARG A 182 5.28 -10.30 -29.11
N GLU A 183 6.34 -10.81 -29.74
CA GLU A 183 7.56 -11.16 -29.03
C GLU A 183 8.23 -9.92 -28.42
N SER A 184 8.36 -8.83 -29.18
CA SER A 184 8.91 -7.58 -28.66
C SER A 184 8.05 -7.03 -27.52
N ARG A 185 6.70 -7.07 -27.61
CA ARG A 185 5.82 -6.66 -26.49
C ARG A 185 6.01 -7.46 -25.21
N ILE A 186 6.30 -8.75 -25.36
CA ILE A 186 6.55 -9.66 -24.23
C ILE A 186 7.93 -9.41 -23.62
N GLN A 187 8.91 -8.98 -24.41
CA GLN A 187 10.27 -8.67 -23.92
C GLN A 187 10.38 -7.27 -23.32
N SER A 188 9.48 -6.34 -23.65
CA SER A 188 9.51 -4.99 -23.06
C SER A 188 9.06 -4.98 -21.59
N VAL A 189 9.70 -4.12 -20.80
CA VAL A 189 9.25 -3.74 -19.44
C VAL A 189 8.33 -2.52 -19.56
N ILE A 190 7.21 -2.56 -18.85
CA ILE A 190 6.24 -1.48 -18.79
C ILE A 190 6.59 -0.58 -17.60
N LEU A 191 6.64 0.73 -17.83
CA LEU A 191 6.74 1.74 -16.80
C LEU A 191 5.39 2.45 -16.65
N GLY A 192 4.74 2.28 -15.50
CA GLY A 192 3.57 3.08 -15.12
C GLY A 192 4.02 4.45 -14.60
N ASP A 193 4.21 5.39 -15.51
CA ASP A 193 4.68 6.75 -15.25
C ASP A 193 3.54 7.79 -15.28
N THR A 194 2.38 7.42 -14.73
CA THR A 194 1.22 8.29 -14.58
C THR A 194 0.64 8.19 -13.18
N MET A 195 0.04 9.29 -12.72
CA MET A 195 -0.64 9.31 -11.42
C MET A 195 -2.07 8.79 -11.52
N GLY A 196 -2.49 8.01 -10.52
CA GLY A 196 -3.86 7.51 -10.38
C GLY A 196 -4.16 6.20 -11.11
N ASP A 197 -3.24 5.66 -11.91
CA ASP A 197 -3.49 4.44 -12.70
C ASP A 197 -3.03 3.14 -11.98
N LEU A 198 -2.41 3.22 -10.81
CA LEU A 198 -1.87 2.04 -10.09
C LEU A 198 -2.94 0.97 -9.81
N ARG A 199 -4.16 1.36 -9.45
CA ARG A 199 -5.26 0.41 -9.21
C ARG A 199 -5.61 -0.40 -10.47
N LYS A 200 -5.57 0.25 -11.65
CA LYS A 200 -5.81 -0.41 -12.95
C LYS A 200 -4.69 -1.39 -13.29
N PHE A 201 -3.44 -1.05 -12.98
CA PHE A 201 -2.34 -2.01 -13.10
C PHE A 201 -2.56 -3.23 -12.19
N TYR A 202 -2.91 -3.00 -10.92
CA TYR A 202 -3.18 -4.10 -9.99
C TYR A 202 -4.33 -5.01 -10.42
N SER A 203 -5.42 -4.47 -10.99
CA SER A 203 -6.53 -5.30 -11.47
C SER A 203 -6.17 -6.19 -12.66
N LEU A 204 -5.15 -5.83 -13.45
CA LEU A 204 -4.65 -6.65 -14.55
C LEU A 204 -3.56 -7.64 -14.12
N ALA A 205 -3.08 -7.56 -12.88
CA ALA A 205 -1.94 -8.32 -12.41
C ALA A 205 -2.30 -9.78 -12.12
N THR A 206 -1.47 -10.70 -12.60
CA THR A 206 -1.44 -12.08 -12.10
C THR A 206 -0.71 -12.16 -10.77
N ILE A 207 0.33 -11.34 -10.59
CA ILE A 207 1.15 -11.28 -9.37
C ILE A 207 1.40 -9.81 -9.04
N ILE A 208 1.24 -9.46 -7.76
CA ILE A 208 1.50 -8.11 -7.26
C ILE A 208 2.68 -8.15 -6.29
N PHE A 209 3.65 -7.28 -6.53
CA PHE A 209 4.65 -6.88 -5.55
C PHE A 209 4.33 -5.48 -5.05
N VAL A 210 4.19 -5.31 -3.73
CA VAL A 210 3.96 -4.00 -3.10
C VAL A 210 5.31 -3.46 -2.63
N GLY A 211 5.72 -2.34 -3.21
CA GLY A 211 7.00 -1.68 -2.96
C GLY A 211 7.15 -1.07 -1.56
N ARG A 212 8.36 -0.57 -1.31
CA ARG A 212 8.89 -0.13 -0.01
C ARG A 212 8.88 -1.26 1.02
N SER A 213 9.21 -2.47 0.56
CA SER A 213 9.20 -3.70 1.35
C SER A 213 10.52 -4.50 1.28
N LEU A 214 11.35 -4.30 0.25
CA LEU A 214 12.67 -4.97 0.12
C LEU A 214 13.82 -4.17 0.74
N VAL A 215 13.60 -2.89 0.99
CA VAL A 215 14.58 -1.97 1.58
C VAL A 215 14.00 -1.31 2.83
N PRO A 216 14.82 -0.91 3.82
CA PRO A 216 14.36 -0.36 5.10
C PRO A 216 13.84 1.09 4.96
N MET A 217 12.87 1.32 4.06
CA MET A 217 12.21 2.61 3.82
C MET A 217 10.93 2.77 4.66
N GLY A 218 10.61 1.78 5.50
CA GLY A 218 9.32 1.67 6.19
C GLY A 218 8.19 1.33 5.22
N GLY A 219 7.26 0.47 5.64
CA GLY A 219 6.07 0.18 4.86
C GLY A 219 5.34 1.48 4.50
N SER A 220 4.83 1.59 3.28
CA SER A 220 3.88 2.65 2.98
C SER A 220 2.60 2.33 3.76
N ASP A 221 2.23 3.19 4.70
CA ASP A 221 0.85 3.19 5.19
C ASP A 221 -0.06 3.35 3.95
N MET A 222 -0.91 2.34 3.74
CA MET A 222 -1.92 2.34 2.68
C MET A 222 -3.07 3.26 3.07
#